data_AF-A0A4P1KBN3-F1
#
_entry.id   AF-A0A4P1KBN3-F1
#
_cell.length_a   1.000
_cell.length_b   1.000
_cell.length_c   1.000
_cell.angle_alpha   90.00
_cell.angle_beta   90.00
_cell.angle_gamma   90.00
#
_symmetry.space_group_name_H-M   'P 1'
#
loop_
_entity.id
_entity.type
_entity.pdbx_description
1 polymer ?
#
loop_
_entity_poly.entity_id
_entity_poly.type
_entity_poly.pdbx_seq_one_letter_code
_entity_poly.pdbx_strand_id
1 'polypeptide(L)'
;MPNPIVIFEQQTYDLDGWPYRVEANCIPPDEADARIRDRFDSRAIDLPKELGSIWFEVFDPVGAWAATATFACGEGVVRCDLIEVERPHRRQGIATVVYILASKIFDAPVVPASVRSDDALAFWAGRTEIRG
;
A
#
# COMPACT_ATOMS: atom_id res chain seq x y z
N MET A 1 4.36 17.69 5.29
CA MET A 1 4.08 17.45 3.86
C MET A 1 4.53 16.02 3.59
N PRO A 2 3.82 15.25 2.77
CA PRO A 2 4.28 13.91 2.44
C PRO A 2 5.65 13.92 1.78
N ASN A 3 6.45 12.90 2.05
CA ASN A 3 7.71 12.64 1.40
C ASN A 3 7.46 12.02 0.01
N PRO A 4 7.82 12.67 -1.09
CA PRO A 4 7.62 12.11 -2.43
C PRO A 4 8.55 10.92 -2.68
N ILE A 5 8.05 9.94 -3.42
CA ILE A 5 8.89 8.89 -4.02
C ILE A 5 9.53 9.47 -5.28
N VAL A 6 10.86 9.59 -5.28
CA VAL A 6 11.62 10.22 -6.37
C VAL A 6 12.44 9.23 -7.19
N ILE A 7 12.61 8.01 -6.69
CA ILE A 7 13.30 6.90 -7.36
C ILE A 7 12.54 5.61 -7.10
N PHE A 8 12.67 4.67 -8.02
CA PHE A 8 12.22 3.30 -7.78
C PHE A 8 13.05 2.67 -6.67
N GLU A 9 12.38 2.10 -5.66
CA GLU A 9 13.02 1.36 -4.58
C GLU A 9 12.16 0.18 -4.15
N GLN A 10 12.78 -0.99 -4.00
CA GLN A 10 12.15 -2.15 -3.36
C GLN A 10 12.65 -2.27 -1.92
N GLN A 11 11.72 -2.35 -0.99
CA GLN A 11 11.99 -2.50 0.44
C GLN A 11 11.31 -3.76 0.97
N THR A 12 11.97 -4.47 1.88
CA THR A 12 11.42 -5.67 2.53
C THR A 12 11.26 -5.43 4.02
N TYR A 13 10.10 -5.80 4.56
CA TYR A 13 9.76 -5.64 5.97
C TYR A 13 9.43 -7.00 6.57
N ASP A 14 10.23 -7.39 7.56
CA ASP A 14 9.99 -8.51 8.48
C ASP A 14 9.76 -7.92 9.87
N LEU A 15 8.50 -7.89 10.31
CA LEU A 15 8.11 -7.24 11.57
C LEU A 15 8.21 -8.21 12.74
N ASP A 16 8.83 -7.79 13.85
CA ASP A 16 9.00 -8.63 15.03
C ASP A 16 7.65 -9.13 15.57
N GLY A 17 7.59 -10.42 15.87
CA GLY A 17 6.37 -11.09 16.33
C GLY A 17 5.24 -11.22 15.31
N TRP A 18 5.43 -10.82 14.04
CA TRP A 18 4.42 -10.93 12.99
C TRP A 18 4.87 -11.89 11.88
N PRO A 19 4.04 -12.87 11.48
CA PRO A 19 4.51 -14.01 10.67
C PRO A 19 4.62 -13.71 9.17
N TYR A 20 4.25 -12.51 8.72
CA TYR A 20 4.22 -12.16 7.30
C TYR A 20 5.43 -11.32 6.91
N ARG A 21 5.93 -11.55 5.70
CA ARG A 21 6.89 -10.68 5.03
C ARG A 21 6.14 -9.73 4.10
N VAL A 22 6.53 -8.45 4.09
CA VAL A 22 5.97 -7.46 3.17
C VAL A 22 7.06 -6.94 2.26
N GLU A 23 6.83 -7.02 0.95
CA GLU A 23 7.65 -6.37 -0.06
C GLU A 23 6.92 -5.12 -0.54
N ALA A 24 7.59 -3.97 -0.46
CA ALA A 24 7.08 -2.67 -0.85
C ALA A 24 7.87 -2.15 -2.05
N ASN A 25 7.20 -1.98 -3.18
CA ASN A 25 7.80 -1.41 -4.39
C ASN A 25 7.33 0.05 -4.50
N CYS A 26 8.23 0.98 -4.21
CA CYS A 26 8.00 2.42 -4.26
C CYS A 26 8.26 2.91 -5.68
N ILE A 27 7.24 3.44 -6.34
CA ILE A 27 7.29 3.85 -7.75
C ILE A 27 7.15 5.38 -7.83
N PRO A 28 8.11 6.09 -8.44
CA PRO A 28 8.01 7.53 -8.61
C PRO A 28 6.90 7.89 -9.61
N PRO A 29 6.40 9.14 -9.57
CA PRO A 29 5.56 9.67 -10.64
C PRO A 29 6.25 9.49 -12.00
N ASP A 30 5.46 9.19 -13.03
CA ASP A 30 5.92 9.12 -14.43
C ASP A 30 7.08 8.15 -14.71
N GLU A 31 7.23 7.09 -13.91
CA GLU A 31 8.27 6.07 -14.11
C GLU A 31 8.36 5.60 -15.58
N ALA A 32 9.56 5.73 -16.14
CA ALA A 32 9.84 5.59 -17.56
C ALA A 32 10.46 4.22 -17.92
N ASP A 33 11.04 3.49 -16.96
CA ASP A 33 11.56 2.14 -17.20
C ASP A 33 10.42 1.19 -17.52
N ALA A 34 10.44 0.65 -18.75
CA ALA A 34 9.43 -0.26 -19.25
C ALA A 34 9.32 -1.54 -18.39
N ARG A 35 10.42 -2.03 -17.80
CA ARG A 35 10.42 -3.23 -16.98
C ARG A 35 9.67 -3.02 -15.66
N ILE A 36 9.82 -1.83 -15.08
CA ILE A 36 9.09 -1.45 -13.86
C ILE A 36 7.62 -1.27 -14.21
N ARG A 37 7.31 -0.57 -15.32
CA ARG A 37 5.93 -0.34 -15.77
C ARG A 37 5.18 -1.62 -16.12
N ASP A 38 5.85 -2.60 -16.74
CA ASP A 38 5.23 -3.89 -17.11
C ASP A 38 4.77 -4.67 -15.87
N ARG A 39 5.43 -4.46 -14.72
CA ARG A 39 5.07 -5.11 -13.45
C ARG A 39 4.19 -4.24 -12.54
N PHE A 40 4.43 -2.93 -12.52
CA PHE A 40 3.80 -1.96 -11.63
C PHE A 40 3.24 -0.78 -12.44
N ASP A 41 2.21 -1.06 -13.23
CA ASP A 41 1.63 -0.06 -14.12
C ASP A 41 0.82 0.98 -13.33
N SER A 42 1.41 2.15 -13.09
CA SER A 42 0.76 3.24 -12.35
C SER A 42 -0.54 3.75 -13.01
N ARG A 43 -0.79 3.42 -14.28
CA ARG A 43 -2.07 3.70 -14.97
C ARG A 43 -3.23 2.86 -14.43
N ALA A 44 -2.95 1.75 -13.75
CA ALA A 44 -3.96 0.93 -13.09
C ALA A 44 -4.47 1.53 -11.78
N ILE A 45 -3.85 2.61 -11.29
CA ILE A 45 -4.26 3.31 -10.07
C ILE A 45 -5.13 4.51 -10.46
N ASP A 46 -6.38 4.53 -9.98
CA ASP A 46 -7.37 5.57 -10.29
C ASP A 46 -7.24 6.81 -9.38
N LEU A 47 -6.35 6.74 -8.38
CA LEU A 47 -6.11 7.82 -7.43
C LEU A 47 -5.05 8.84 -7.93
N PRO A 48 -5.13 10.10 -7.45
CA PRO A 48 -4.05 11.07 -7.55
C PRO A 48 -2.74 10.52 -6.98
N LYS A 49 -1.65 10.68 -7.73
CA LYS A 49 -0.35 10.02 -7.52
C LYS A 49 0.84 10.92 -7.85
N GLU A 50 0.65 12.24 -7.71
CA GLU A 50 1.65 13.26 -8.03
C GLU A 50 2.93 13.12 -7.19
N LEU A 51 2.86 12.45 -6.04
CA LEU A 51 4.00 12.18 -5.15
C LEU A 51 4.45 10.70 -5.20
N GLY A 52 3.86 9.89 -6.08
CA GLY A 52 4.23 8.49 -6.31
C GLY A 52 3.19 7.48 -5.83
N SER A 53 3.56 6.20 -5.94
CA SER A 53 2.73 5.08 -5.53
C SER A 53 3.55 3.96 -4.87
N ILE A 54 2.89 3.12 -4.07
CA ILE A 54 3.50 1.95 -3.42
C ILE A 54 2.70 0.71 -3.80
N TRP A 55 3.39 -0.32 -4.25
CA TRP A 55 2.82 -1.64 -4.53
C TRP A 55 3.34 -2.63 -3.50
N PHE A 56 2.44 -3.10 -2.65
CA PHE A 56 2.74 -4.10 -1.64
C PHE A 56 2.41 -5.51 -2.13
N GLU A 57 3.34 -6.43 -1.90
CA GLU A 57 3.13 -7.88 -1.97
C GLU A 57 3.40 -8.44 -0.57
N VAL A 58 2.46 -9.22 -0.04
CA VAL A 58 2.56 -9.82 1.30
C VAL A 58 2.65 -11.33 1.17
N PHE A 59 3.64 -11.92 1.82
CA PHE A 59 3.92 -13.35 1.78
C PHE A 59 3.78 -13.96 3.16
N ASP A 60 3.21 -15.16 3.21
CA ASP A 60 3.09 -15.94 4.44
C ASP A 60 4.44 -16.59 4.84
N PRO A 61 4.54 -17.29 6.00
CA PRO A 61 5.78 -17.92 6.45
C PRO A 61 6.38 -18.96 5.50
N VAL A 62 5.59 -19.54 4.59
CA VAL A 62 6.06 -20.53 3.62
C VAL A 62 6.40 -19.89 2.27
N GLY A 63 6.28 -18.56 2.17
CA GLY A 63 6.55 -17.79 0.96
C GLY A 63 5.40 -17.77 -0.04
N ALA A 64 4.21 -18.24 0.34
CA ALA A 64 3.03 -18.14 -0.50
C ALA A 64 2.44 -16.73 -0.43
N TRP A 65 1.88 -16.27 -1.55
CA TRP A 65 1.25 -14.96 -1.63
C TRP A 65 -0.03 -14.92 -0.78
N ALA A 66 -0.12 -13.91 0.09
CA ALA A 66 -1.22 -13.74 1.05
C ALA A 66 -2.05 -12.48 0.78
N ALA A 67 -1.45 -11.43 0.20
CA ALA A 67 -2.16 -10.19 -0.14
C ALA A 67 -1.39 -9.32 -1.14
N THR A 68 -2.12 -8.43 -1.82
CA THR A 68 -1.56 -7.25 -2.49
C THR A 68 -2.29 -5.99 -2.07
N ALA A 69 -1.59 -4.86 -2.12
CA ALA A 69 -2.21 -3.56 -1.97
C ALA A 69 -1.50 -2.49 -2.79
N THR A 70 -2.25 -1.55 -3.34
CA THR A 70 -1.74 -0.36 -4.02
C THR A 70 -2.14 0.89 -3.25
N PHE A 71 -1.18 1.78 -3.05
CA PHE A 71 -1.38 3.08 -2.43
C PHE A 71 -0.83 4.16 -3.35
N ALA A 72 -1.48 5.32 -3.35
CA ALA A 72 -1.01 6.50 -4.05
C ALA A 72 -1.06 7.72 -3.15
N CYS A 73 -0.12 8.64 -3.38
CA CYS A 73 -0.07 9.91 -2.69
C CYS A 73 -0.29 11.06 -3.67
N GLY A 74 -1.35 11.83 -3.40
CA GLY A 74 -1.67 13.03 -4.17
C GLY A 74 -2.21 14.15 -3.28
N GLU A 75 -1.93 15.39 -3.67
CA GLU A 75 -2.32 16.63 -2.98
C GLU A 75 -2.15 16.60 -1.43
N GLY A 76 -1.12 15.92 -0.93
CA GLY A 76 -0.80 15.92 0.50
C GLY A 76 -1.42 14.79 1.34
N VAL A 77 -2.13 13.83 0.72
CA VAL A 77 -2.75 12.69 1.43
C VAL A 77 -2.45 11.37 0.74
N VAL A 78 -2.40 10.29 1.51
CA VAL A 78 -2.20 8.93 1.02
C VAL A 78 -3.54 8.20 1.03
N ARG A 79 -3.82 7.44 -0.02
CA ARG A 79 -5.03 6.62 -0.13
C ARG A 79 -4.70 5.25 -0.70
N CYS A 80 -5.46 4.25 -0.27
CA CYS A 80 -5.42 2.91 -0.83
C CYS A 80 -6.36 2.85 -2.04
N ASP A 81 -5.83 2.39 -3.16
CA ASP A 81 -6.58 2.17 -4.40
C ASP A 81 -7.17 0.76 -4.41
N LEU A 82 -6.32 -0.25 -4.21
CA LEU A 82 -6.69 -1.64 -4.09
C LEU A 82 -6.06 -2.26 -2.84
N ILE A 83 -6.82 -3.13 -2.16
CA ILE A 83 -6.25 -4.10 -1.24
C ILE A 83 -7.04 -5.40 -1.34
N GLU A 84 -6.34 -6.48 -1.60
CA GLU A 84 -6.90 -7.82 -1.66
C GLU A 84 -6.11 -8.72 -0.71
N VAL A 85 -6.83 -9.34 0.23
CA VAL A 85 -6.27 -10.29 1.19
C VAL A 85 -6.93 -11.64 0.96
N GLU A 86 -6.11 -12.66 0.76
CA GLU A 86 -6.57 -14.03 0.58
C GLU A 86 -7.40 -14.51 1.77
N ARG A 87 -8.47 -15.25 1.48
CA ARG A 87 -9.47 -15.63 2.50
C ARG A 87 -8.86 -16.25 3.77
N PRO A 88 -7.88 -17.18 3.68
CA PRO A 88 -7.23 -17.77 4.86
C PRO A 88 -6.45 -16.75 5.71
N HIS A 89 -6.03 -15.63 5.14
CA HIS A 89 -5.16 -14.63 5.76
C HIS A 89 -5.90 -13.37 6.25
N ARG A 90 -7.21 -13.29 5.98
CA ARG A 90 -8.06 -12.19 6.45
C ARG A 90 -8.12 -12.15 7.98
N ARG A 91 -8.31 -10.93 8.51
CA ARG A 91 -8.39 -10.64 9.96
C ARG A 91 -7.12 -10.96 10.76
N GLN A 92 -5.97 -11.07 10.10
CA GLN A 92 -4.65 -11.28 10.74
C GLN A 92 -3.78 -10.01 10.80
N GLY A 93 -4.38 -8.83 10.63
CA GLY A 93 -3.68 -7.55 10.73
C GLY A 93 -2.94 -7.08 9.47
N ILE A 94 -2.94 -7.85 8.37
CA ILE A 94 -2.26 -7.48 7.10
C ILE A 94 -2.65 -6.09 6.62
N ALA A 95 -3.95 -5.80 6.50
CA ALA A 95 -4.42 -4.49 6.09
C ALA A 95 -3.86 -3.39 7.02
N THR A 96 -3.99 -3.56 8.33
CA THR A 96 -3.45 -2.59 9.30
C THR A 96 -1.96 -2.33 9.07
N VAL A 97 -1.16 -3.38 8.86
CA VAL A 97 0.29 -3.23 8.63
C VAL A 97 0.59 -2.48 7.35
N VAL A 98 0.00 -2.85 6.22
CA VAL A 98 0.31 -2.18 4.93
C VAL A 98 -0.14 -0.71 4.93
N TYR A 99 -1.25 -0.38 5.61
CA TYR A 99 -1.66 1.01 5.80
C TYR A 99 -0.68 1.81 6.68
N ILE A 100 -0.15 1.19 7.75
CA ILE A 100 0.89 1.81 8.59
C ILE A 100 2.18 2.03 7.80
N LEU A 101 2.62 1.04 7.02
CA LEU A 101 3.82 1.15 6.19
C LEU A 101 3.68 2.22 5.12
N ALA A 102 2.53 2.28 4.43
CA ALA A 102 2.24 3.36 3.48
C ALA A 102 2.31 4.74 4.14
N SER A 103 1.78 4.87 5.36
CA SER A 103 1.86 6.11 6.13
C SER A 103 3.32 6.51 6.44
N LYS A 104 4.16 5.56 6.84
CA LYS A 104 5.58 5.80 7.14
C LYS A 104 6.39 6.17 5.91
N ILE A 105 6.22 5.45 4.82
CA ILE A 105 6.99 5.65 3.57
C ILE A 105 6.74 7.06 3.03
N PHE A 106 5.49 7.49 2.98
CA PHE A 106 5.12 8.83 2.54
C PHE A 106 5.20 9.90 3.64
N ASP A 107 5.54 9.57 4.89
CA ASP A 107 5.47 10.49 6.04
C ASP A 107 4.15 11.31 6.09
N ALA A 108 3.03 10.61 5.92
CA ALA A 108 1.72 11.22 5.77
C ALA A 108 0.59 10.31 6.25
N PRO A 109 -0.54 10.85 6.73
CA PRO A 109 -1.68 10.04 7.10
C PRO A 109 -2.28 9.35 5.87
N VAL A 110 -2.68 8.09 6.04
CA VAL A 110 -3.53 7.40 5.08
C VAL A 110 -4.98 7.64 5.44
N VAL A 111 -5.78 8.08 4.48
CA VAL A 111 -7.22 8.35 4.66
C VAL A 111 -8.05 7.37 3.82
N PRO A 112 -9.32 7.14 4.19
CA PRO A 112 -10.21 6.29 3.39
C PRO A 112 -10.38 6.83 1.96
N ALA A 113 -10.43 5.93 0.98
CA ALA A 113 -10.91 6.25 -0.36
C ALA A 113 -12.42 6.58 -0.32
N SER A 114 -12.90 7.36 -1.29
CA SER A 114 -14.30 7.76 -1.40
C SER A 114 -15.22 6.58 -1.69
N VAL A 115 -14.78 5.67 -2.57
CA VAL A 115 -15.47 4.42 -2.91
C VAL A 115 -14.89 3.29 -2.07
N ARG A 116 -15.76 2.50 -1.44
CA ARG A 116 -15.37 1.45 -0.48
C ARG A 116 -16.24 0.22 -0.64
N SER A 117 -15.61 -0.95 -0.58
CA SER A 117 -16.31 -2.22 -0.38
C SER A 117 -16.84 -2.34 1.06
N ASP A 118 -17.73 -3.29 1.31
CA ASP A 118 -18.26 -3.55 2.65
C ASP A 118 -17.14 -3.91 3.65
N ASP A 119 -16.15 -4.70 3.21
CA ASP A 119 -14.97 -5.03 4.00
C ASP A 119 -14.14 -3.78 4.34
N ALA A 120 -14.00 -2.84 3.39
CA ALA A 120 -13.32 -1.57 3.63
C ALA A 120 -14.11 -0.67 4.59
N LEU A 121 -15.45 -0.66 4.51
CA LEU A 121 -16.31 0.07 5.46
C LEU A 121 -16.14 -0.47 6.88
N ALA A 122 -16.11 -1.80 7.05
CA ALA A 122 -15.87 -2.43 8.34
C ALA A 122 -14.44 -2.15 8.87
N PHE A 123 -13.44 -2.19 7.98
CA PHE A 123 -12.05 -1.83 8.33
C PHE A 123 -11.93 -0.37 8.77
N TRP A 124 -12.63 0.56 8.13
CA TRP A 124 -12.59 1.99 8.46
C TRP A 124 -13.59 2.41 9.55
N ALA A 125 -14.39 1.49 10.09
CA ALA A 125 -15.43 1.83 11.06
C ALA A 125 -14.86 2.58 12.28
N GLY A 126 -15.24 3.87 12.41
CA GLY A 126 -14.76 4.76 13.47
C GLY A 126 -13.36 5.34 13.27
N ARG A 127 -12.68 5.05 12.16
CA ARG A 127 -11.34 5.57 11.82
C ARG A 127 -11.44 6.62 10.71
N THR A 128 -10.84 7.78 10.93
CA THR A 128 -10.74 8.84 9.92
C THR A 128 -9.40 8.84 9.19
N GLU A 129 -8.36 8.31 9.83
CA GLU A 129 -7.01 8.19 9.27
C GLU A 129 -6.21 7.08 9.97
N ILE A 130 -5.14 6.64 9.33
CA ILE A 130 -4.10 5.78 9.90
C ILE A 130 -2.77 6.52 9.82
N ARG A 131 -2.02 6.50 10.92
CA ARG A 131 -0.67 7.06 11.05
C ARG A 131 0.30 5.97 11.50
N GLY A 132 1.50 5.98 10.93
CA GLY A 132 2.58 5.07 11.30
C GLY A 132 3.63 5.70 12.20
#